data_AF-A0A8T2M9B9-F1
#
_entry.id   AF-A0A8T2M9B9-F1
#
_cell.length_a   1.000
_cell.length_b   1.000
_cell.length_c   1.000
_cell.angle_alpha   90.00
_cell.angle_beta   90.00
_cell.angle_gamma   90.00
#
_symmetry.space_group_name_H-M   'P 1'
#
loop_
_entity.id
_entity.type
_entity.pdbx_description
1 polymer ?
#
loop_
_entity_poly.entity_id
_entity_poly.type
_entity_poly.pdbx_seq_one_letter_code
_entity_poly.pdbx_strand_id
1 'polypeptide(L)'
;MGNCIKVLSEEKQRIAEEARQAASEIIQDAIDKKCYGLPVTYSNTCSDPVDSYTFCCIPTKEFLQDLLAKLSEARFMEDKKPGKCDTFAYVIPQNKDVIIYLCKQFWKAGDTLCEDSKPGTLIHEVSHLLGTEDIFYEHMTVELYEAYGILMGKSKCVKDLHGKGHREEVFQVNANSLEHEFETIINHKGAYSDGKYQCCGETKKNSVCTHNSADHYGLHERFPSQRDEMQRKLEKFWQEASARLNQKQKIKYVKKKNKACEKIPVSEA
;
A
#
# COMPACT_ATOMS: atom_id res chain seq x y z
N MET A 1 7.09 10.48 28.42
CA MET A 1 7.35 9.06 28.80
C MET A 1 8.27 8.48 27.74
N GLY A 2 9.47 8.03 28.11
CA GLY A 2 10.53 7.71 27.15
C GLY A 2 10.20 6.52 26.25
N ASN A 3 10.32 6.72 24.93
CA ASN A 3 10.25 5.64 23.94
C ASN A 3 11.36 4.62 24.25
N CYS A 4 11.01 3.33 24.29
CA CYS A 4 11.97 2.25 24.53
C CYS A 4 12.41 1.67 23.18
N ILE A 5 13.08 2.52 22.40
CA ILE A 5 13.61 2.17 21.07
C ILE A 5 14.93 1.41 21.26
N LYS A 6 15.04 0.26 20.61
CA LYS A 6 16.23 -0.60 20.69
C LYS A 6 16.60 -1.17 19.33
N VAL A 7 17.89 -1.47 19.16
CA VAL A 7 18.37 -2.33 18.07
C VAL A 7 17.73 -3.71 18.24
N LEU A 8 17.39 -4.37 17.13
CA LEU A 8 16.81 -5.70 17.14
C LEU A 8 17.77 -6.74 17.73
N SER A 9 17.23 -7.76 18.39
CA SER A 9 18.00 -8.99 18.64
C SER A 9 18.26 -9.73 17.34
N GLU A 10 19.26 -10.61 17.30
CA GLU A 10 19.60 -11.39 16.10
C GLU A 10 18.39 -12.14 15.53
N GLU A 11 17.59 -12.78 16.39
CA GLU A 11 16.36 -13.47 15.98
C GLU A 11 15.34 -12.52 15.34
N LYS A 12 15.12 -11.35 15.95
CA LYS A 12 14.17 -10.35 15.42
C LYS A 12 14.67 -9.71 14.14
N GLN A 13 15.99 -9.49 14.04
CA GLN A 13 16.62 -9.03 12.80
C GLN A 13 16.34 -10.06 11.71
N ARG A 14 16.63 -11.35 11.95
CA ARG A 14 16.34 -12.42 10.97
C ARG A 14 14.88 -12.42 10.51
N ILE A 15 13.92 -12.32 11.43
CA ILE A 15 12.48 -12.28 11.10
C ILE A 15 12.12 -11.04 10.26
N ALA A 16 12.64 -9.86 10.63
CA ALA A 16 12.40 -8.64 9.88
C ALA A 16 13.02 -8.70 8.47
N GLU A 17 14.20 -9.30 8.35
CA GLU A 17 14.88 -9.53 7.07
C GLU A 17 14.14 -10.54 6.18
N GLU A 18 13.61 -11.63 6.74
CA GLU A 18 12.77 -12.59 6.02
C GLU A 18 11.48 -11.92 5.50
N ALA A 19 10.85 -11.07 6.32
CA ALA A 19 9.69 -10.29 5.90
C ALA A 19 10.03 -9.28 4.80
N ARG A 20 11.20 -8.62 4.90
CA ARG A 20 11.71 -7.70 3.87
C ARG A 20 11.93 -8.43 2.55
N GLN A 21 12.58 -9.60 2.59
CA GLN A 21 12.82 -10.41 1.41
C GLN A 21 11.50 -10.84 0.75
N ALA A 22 10.53 -11.31 1.55
CA ALA A 22 9.21 -11.69 1.04
C ALA A 22 8.50 -10.51 0.36
N ALA A 23 8.46 -9.34 1.01
CA ALA A 23 7.87 -8.13 0.44
C ALA A 23 8.57 -7.71 -0.88
N SER A 24 9.91 -7.73 -0.92
CA SER A 24 10.67 -7.44 -2.14
C SER A 24 10.34 -8.42 -3.28
N GLU A 25 10.27 -9.71 -2.99
CA GLU A 25 9.94 -10.74 -4.00
C GLU A 25 8.53 -10.55 -4.56
N ILE A 26 7.56 -10.21 -3.69
CA ILE A 26 6.17 -9.92 -4.06
C ILE A 26 6.09 -8.68 -4.97
N ILE A 27 6.73 -7.58 -4.58
CA ILE A 27 6.71 -6.34 -5.37
C ILE A 27 7.40 -6.56 -6.72
N GLN A 28 8.55 -7.25 -6.74
CA GLN A 28 9.23 -7.56 -7.99
C GLN A 28 8.37 -8.45 -8.90
N ASP A 29 7.68 -9.43 -8.33
CA ASP A 29 6.76 -10.29 -9.08
C ASP A 29 5.59 -9.50 -9.68
N ALA A 30 5.04 -8.54 -8.94
CA ALA A 30 4.03 -7.61 -9.42
C ALA A 30 4.54 -6.77 -10.61
N ILE A 31 5.79 -6.28 -10.55
CA ILE A 31 6.41 -5.58 -11.67
C ILE A 31 6.55 -6.52 -12.88
N ASP A 32 7.09 -7.73 -12.68
CA ASP A 32 7.33 -8.69 -13.76
C ASP A 32 6.02 -9.10 -14.46
N LYS A 33 4.93 -9.23 -13.68
CA LYS A 33 3.58 -9.54 -14.16
C LYS A 33 2.78 -8.31 -14.60
N LYS A 34 3.40 -7.13 -14.66
CA LYS A 34 2.77 -5.86 -15.08
C LYS A 34 1.53 -5.49 -14.25
N CYS A 35 1.57 -5.74 -12.95
CA CYS A 35 0.56 -5.29 -11.98
C CYS A 35 0.75 -3.81 -11.64
N TYR A 36 0.80 -2.97 -12.67
CA TYR A 36 0.95 -1.54 -12.58
C TYR A 36 0.25 -0.86 -13.76
N GLY A 37 -0.12 0.39 -13.60
CA GLY A 37 -0.75 1.15 -14.68
C GLY A 37 -0.82 2.63 -14.36
N LEU A 38 -1.55 3.36 -15.19
CA LEU A 38 -1.93 4.72 -14.85
C LEU A 38 -3.19 4.70 -13.98
N PRO A 39 -3.19 5.41 -12.85
CA PRO A 39 -4.41 5.65 -12.09
C PRO A 39 -5.47 6.34 -12.95
N VAL A 40 -6.72 5.88 -12.83
CA VAL A 40 -7.83 6.40 -13.61
C VAL A 40 -8.62 7.43 -12.80
N THR A 41 -9.24 8.39 -13.47
CA THR A 41 -10.08 9.43 -12.85
C THR A 41 -11.54 9.01 -12.82
N TYR A 42 -12.30 9.47 -11.83
CA TYR A 42 -13.69 9.09 -11.62
C TYR A 42 -14.64 10.28 -11.73
N SER A 43 -15.78 10.07 -12.36
CA SER A 43 -16.93 10.95 -12.26
C SER A 43 -18.18 10.10 -11.96
N ASN A 44 -19.18 10.68 -11.28
CA ASN A 44 -20.41 9.99 -10.94
C ASN A 44 -21.34 10.00 -12.15
N THR A 45 -21.85 8.84 -12.59
CA THR A 45 -22.98 8.76 -13.54
C THR A 45 -24.03 7.79 -13.03
N CYS A 46 -25.29 7.98 -13.44
CA CYS A 46 -26.45 7.24 -12.95
C CYS A 46 -26.78 5.98 -13.79
N SER A 47 -25.87 5.53 -14.64
CA SER A 47 -26.04 4.33 -15.48
C SER A 47 -25.54 3.07 -14.77
N ASP A 48 -25.85 1.88 -15.30
CA ASP A 48 -25.32 0.59 -14.85
C ASP A 48 -23.93 0.30 -15.46
N PRO A 49 -23.03 -0.39 -14.74
CA PRO A 49 -21.69 -0.69 -15.23
C PRO A 49 -21.70 -1.74 -16.35
N VAL A 50 -20.75 -1.61 -17.27
CA VAL A 50 -20.57 -2.57 -18.39
C VAL A 50 -19.71 -3.75 -17.95
N ASP A 51 -18.71 -3.51 -17.10
CA ASP A 51 -17.88 -4.51 -16.43
C ASP A 51 -17.59 -4.06 -14.98
N SER A 52 -17.16 -4.96 -14.10
CA SER A 52 -16.81 -4.62 -12.71
C SER A 52 -15.45 -5.20 -12.34
N TYR A 53 -14.50 -4.34 -11.97
CA TYR A 53 -13.13 -4.71 -11.59
C TYR A 53 -12.82 -4.20 -10.19
N THR A 54 -12.53 -5.10 -9.25
CA THR A 54 -12.21 -4.68 -7.88
C THR A 54 -10.72 -4.41 -7.76
N PHE A 55 -10.37 -3.19 -7.38
CA PHE A 55 -9.01 -2.79 -7.00
C PHE A 55 -9.07 -1.83 -5.81
N CYS A 56 -8.06 -1.91 -4.95
CA CYS A 56 -7.80 -0.98 -3.87
C CYS A 56 -6.94 0.20 -4.35
N CYS A 57 -5.97 -0.03 -5.25
CA CYS A 57 -5.22 1.02 -5.94
C CYS A 57 -4.61 0.53 -7.26
N ILE A 58 -4.09 1.46 -8.07
CA ILE A 58 -3.28 1.16 -9.26
C ILE A 58 -1.93 1.87 -9.09
N PRO A 59 -0.86 1.16 -8.65
CA PRO A 59 0.47 1.75 -8.56
C PRO A 59 1.06 1.93 -9.97
N THR A 60 1.92 2.93 -10.15
CA THR A 60 2.73 3.04 -11.37
C THR A 60 3.96 2.13 -11.27
N LYS A 61 4.57 1.84 -12.41
CA LYS A 61 5.81 1.03 -12.43
C LYS A 61 6.92 1.69 -11.64
N GLU A 62 7.09 2.99 -11.83
CA GLU A 62 8.11 3.81 -11.16
C GLU A 62 7.91 3.77 -9.66
N PHE A 63 6.66 3.86 -9.20
CA PHE A 63 6.34 3.77 -7.77
C PHE A 63 6.72 2.41 -7.17
N LEU A 64 6.43 1.29 -7.86
CA LEU A 64 6.84 -0.04 -7.38
C LEU A 64 8.36 -0.20 -7.35
N GLN A 65 9.07 0.40 -8.31
CA GLN A 65 10.53 0.41 -8.35
C GLN A 65 11.12 1.23 -7.19
N ASP A 66 10.56 2.40 -6.92
CA ASP A 66 10.95 3.24 -5.79
C ASP A 66 10.64 2.58 -4.44
N LEU A 67 9.54 1.82 -4.37
CA LEU A 67 9.17 1.03 -3.20
C LEU A 67 10.21 -0.06 -2.91
N LEU A 68 10.66 -0.80 -3.94
CA LEU A 68 11.75 -1.76 -3.82
C LEU A 68 13.05 -1.10 -3.36
N ALA A 69 13.41 0.04 -3.96
CA ALA A 69 14.61 0.78 -3.60
C ALA A 69 14.57 1.20 -2.12
N LYS A 70 13.46 1.79 -1.68
CA LYS A 70 13.30 2.22 -0.28
C LYS A 70 13.25 1.06 0.70
N LEU A 71 12.61 -0.05 0.33
CA LEU A 71 12.58 -1.25 1.16
C LEU A 71 14.00 -1.82 1.35
N SER A 72 14.87 -1.74 0.33
CA SER A 72 16.27 -2.17 0.40
C SER A 72 17.12 -1.28 1.33
N GLU A 73 16.84 0.03 1.37
CA GLU A 73 17.51 1.02 2.22
C GLU A 73 17.06 0.95 3.69
N ALA A 74 15.88 0.39 3.95
CA ALA A 74 15.24 0.44 5.26
C ALA A 74 16.04 -0.29 6.34
N ARG A 75 16.21 0.38 7.48
CA ARG A 75 16.74 -0.18 8.73
C ARG A 75 15.59 -0.43 9.70
N PHE A 76 15.69 -1.52 10.47
CA PHE A 76 14.66 -1.88 11.45
C PHE A 76 15.10 -1.56 12.88
N MET A 77 14.18 -0.98 13.64
CA MET A 77 14.33 -0.79 15.08
C MET A 77 13.12 -1.34 15.80
N GLU A 78 13.28 -1.81 17.04
CA GLU A 78 12.15 -2.23 17.87
C GLU A 78 11.70 -1.07 18.75
N ASP A 79 10.40 -0.77 18.75
CA ASP A 79 9.77 0.03 19.79
C ASP A 79 8.97 -0.89 20.74
N LYS A 80 9.48 -1.07 21.97
CA LYS A 80 8.83 -1.91 22.98
C LYS A 80 7.63 -1.22 23.66
N LYS A 81 7.50 0.10 23.51
CA LYS A 81 6.46 0.91 24.16
C LYS A 81 5.93 1.99 23.20
N PRO A 82 5.27 1.61 22.09
CA PRO A 82 4.77 2.56 21.09
C PRO A 82 3.59 3.43 21.55
N GLY A 83 3.27 3.42 22.85
CA GLY A 83 2.13 4.13 23.45
C GLY A 83 0.80 3.37 23.35
N LYS A 84 0.58 2.53 22.33
CA LYS A 84 -0.65 1.76 22.12
C LYS A 84 -0.35 0.28 21.79
N CYS A 85 -1.13 -0.65 22.34
CA CYS A 85 -0.85 -2.09 22.21
C CYS A 85 -1.23 -2.71 20.86
N ASP A 86 -1.92 -1.97 19.99
CA ASP A 86 -2.43 -2.41 18.68
C ASP A 86 -1.55 -1.97 17.49
N THR A 87 -0.38 -1.38 17.74
CA THR A 87 0.54 -0.91 16.70
C THR A 87 1.36 -2.06 16.09
N PHE A 88 1.39 -2.11 14.75
CA PHE A 88 2.24 -3.00 13.96
C PHE A 88 3.62 -2.40 13.78
N ALA A 89 3.68 -1.24 13.13
CA ALA A 89 4.90 -0.52 12.88
C ALA A 89 4.60 0.98 12.76
N TYR A 90 5.65 1.76 12.57
CA TYR A 90 5.53 3.16 12.19
C TYR A 90 6.79 3.64 11.49
N VAL A 91 6.66 4.72 10.73
CA VAL A 91 7.78 5.49 10.17
C VAL A 91 7.66 6.98 10.50
N ILE A 92 8.76 7.70 10.32
CA ILE A 92 8.81 9.17 10.36
C ILE A 92 9.44 9.62 9.04
N PRO A 93 8.65 9.84 7.98
CA PRO A 93 9.15 10.08 6.62
C PRO A 93 10.04 11.32 6.48
N GLN A 94 9.88 12.31 7.36
CA GLN A 94 10.71 13.53 7.36
C GLN A 94 12.12 13.29 7.95
N ASN A 95 12.39 12.12 8.54
CA ASN A 95 13.75 11.79 8.94
C ASN A 95 14.58 11.38 7.72
N LYS A 96 15.83 11.83 7.67
CA LYS A 96 16.77 11.45 6.60
C LYS A 96 17.08 9.96 6.61
N ASP A 97 17.02 9.34 7.78
CA ASP A 97 17.23 7.92 7.95
C ASP A 97 15.96 7.15 7.57
N VAL A 98 16.11 6.17 6.68
CA VAL A 98 15.05 5.22 6.32
C VAL A 98 14.94 4.18 7.45
N ILE A 99 14.17 4.50 8.51
CA ILE A 99 13.98 3.62 9.66
C ILE A 99 12.50 3.24 9.79
N ILE A 100 12.25 1.94 9.90
CA ILE A 100 10.94 1.36 10.22
C ILE A 100 10.99 0.85 11.67
N TYR A 101 10.06 1.34 12.49
CA TYR A 101 9.98 0.99 13.90
C TYR A 101 8.94 -0.11 14.10
N LEU A 102 9.42 -1.33 14.34
CA LEU A 102 8.60 -2.53 14.49
C LEU A 102 8.10 -2.67 15.93
N CYS A 103 6.79 -2.88 16.06
CA CYS A 103 6.08 -2.91 17.33
C CYS A 103 5.53 -4.31 17.64
N LYS A 104 4.82 -4.43 18.77
CA LYS A 104 4.36 -5.71 19.31
C LYS A 104 3.48 -6.52 18.34
N GLN A 105 2.64 -5.88 17.52
CA GLN A 105 1.75 -6.61 16.61
C GLN A 105 2.50 -7.16 15.39
N PHE A 106 3.52 -6.46 14.89
CA PHE A 106 4.35 -6.97 13.79
C PHE A 106 4.94 -8.34 14.10
N TRP A 107 5.48 -8.51 15.31
CA TRP A 107 6.06 -9.81 15.72
C TRP A 107 5.05 -10.95 15.80
N LYS A 108 3.75 -10.64 15.91
CA LYS A 108 2.64 -11.61 15.98
C LYS A 108 1.95 -11.84 14.63
N ALA A 109 2.25 -11.00 13.63
CA ALA A 109 1.64 -11.05 12.31
C ALA A 109 2.06 -12.31 11.54
N GLY A 110 1.32 -12.68 10.48
CA GLY A 110 1.70 -13.80 9.62
C GLY A 110 3.01 -13.54 8.86
N ASP A 111 3.79 -14.59 8.60
CA ASP A 111 5.05 -14.50 7.84
C ASP A 111 4.83 -14.50 6.32
N THR A 112 3.68 -15.02 5.87
CA THR A 112 3.27 -15.04 4.46
C THR A 112 2.30 -13.90 4.18
N LEU A 113 2.26 -13.42 2.94
CA LEU A 113 1.35 -12.37 2.52
C LEU A 113 -0.11 -12.78 2.70
N CYS A 114 -0.77 -12.10 3.62
CA CYS A 114 -2.20 -12.16 3.92
C CYS A 114 -2.56 -10.87 4.67
N GLU A 115 -3.83 -10.63 4.96
CA GLU A 115 -4.28 -9.42 5.66
C GLU A 115 -3.50 -9.16 6.97
N ASP A 116 -2.96 -7.93 7.12
CA ASP A 116 -2.15 -7.48 8.26
C ASP A 116 -0.89 -8.35 8.50
N SER A 117 -0.29 -8.87 7.43
CA SER A 117 0.92 -9.70 7.49
C SER A 117 2.20 -8.87 7.72
N LYS A 118 3.31 -9.53 8.07
CA LYS A 118 4.63 -8.89 8.12
C LYS A 118 5.03 -8.27 6.76
N PRO A 119 5.01 -8.99 5.63
CA PRO A 119 5.36 -8.39 4.34
C PRO A 119 4.41 -7.26 3.92
N GLY A 120 3.10 -7.40 4.12
CA GLY A 120 2.15 -6.31 3.83
C GLY A 120 2.36 -5.07 4.69
N THR A 121 2.63 -5.27 6.00
CA THR A 121 3.03 -4.16 6.89
C THR A 121 4.28 -3.44 6.37
N LEU A 122 5.27 -4.15 5.83
CA LEU A 122 6.46 -3.48 5.28
C LEU A 122 6.14 -2.71 3.98
N ILE A 123 5.29 -3.26 3.11
CA ILE A 123 4.80 -2.56 1.90
C ILE A 123 4.11 -1.25 2.30
N HIS A 124 3.24 -1.31 3.32
CA HIS A 124 2.53 -0.16 3.90
C HIS A 124 3.49 0.90 4.44
N GLU A 125 4.41 0.53 5.34
CA GLU A 125 5.28 1.51 6.00
C GLU A 125 6.29 2.14 5.04
N VAL A 126 6.78 1.38 4.06
CA VAL A 126 7.70 1.91 3.05
C VAL A 126 6.99 2.87 2.10
N SER A 127 5.72 2.67 1.78
CA SER A 127 5.01 3.62 0.94
C SER A 127 4.88 5.00 1.60
N HIS A 128 4.82 5.08 2.93
CA HIS A 128 4.86 6.37 3.64
C HIS A 128 6.18 7.12 3.45
N LEU A 129 7.30 6.40 3.32
CA LEU A 129 8.61 6.97 3.02
C LEU A 129 8.67 7.57 1.60
N LEU A 130 7.75 7.17 0.71
CA LEU A 130 7.53 7.76 -0.61
C LEU A 130 6.45 8.87 -0.61
N GLY A 131 5.92 9.23 0.56
CA GLY A 131 4.97 10.35 0.71
C GLY A 131 3.50 9.99 0.48
N THR A 132 3.17 8.69 0.47
CA THR A 132 1.76 8.25 0.59
C THR A 132 1.21 8.63 1.96
N GLU A 133 -0.07 8.95 2.01
CA GLU A 133 -0.79 9.15 3.27
C GLU A 133 -1.64 7.92 3.60
N ASP A 134 -2.31 7.95 4.75
CA ASP A 134 -3.49 7.12 5.00
C ASP A 134 -4.68 8.01 5.23
N ILE A 135 -5.62 7.93 4.30
CA ILE A 135 -6.78 8.81 4.25
C ILE A 135 -8.01 8.08 4.84
N PHE A 136 -8.11 6.76 4.62
CA PHE A 136 -9.15 5.87 5.17
C PHE A 136 -8.65 4.42 5.17
N TYR A 137 -9.43 3.53 5.78
CA TYR A 137 -9.14 2.10 5.93
C TYR A 137 -10.04 1.22 5.05
N GLU A 138 -11.20 1.73 4.62
CA GLU A 138 -12.18 0.94 3.87
C GLU A 138 -11.67 0.61 2.46
N HIS A 139 -11.99 -0.60 1.99
CA HIS A 139 -11.71 -1.00 0.61
C HIS A 139 -12.46 -0.09 -0.36
N MET A 140 -11.75 0.50 -1.31
CA MET A 140 -12.39 1.04 -2.50
C MET A 140 -12.81 -0.12 -3.41
N THR A 141 -13.99 0.01 -4.02
CA THR A 141 -14.43 -0.88 -5.10
C THR A 141 -14.75 -0.02 -6.30
N VAL A 142 -14.30 -0.44 -7.48
CA VAL A 142 -14.50 0.30 -8.71
C VAL A 142 -15.26 -0.52 -9.74
N GLU A 143 -16.07 0.15 -10.55
CA GLU A 143 -16.89 -0.44 -11.60
C GLU A 143 -16.58 0.28 -12.94
N LEU A 144 -16.65 -0.38 -14.08
CA LEU A 144 -16.32 0.21 -15.39
C LEU A 144 -17.58 0.64 -16.13
N TYR A 145 -17.55 1.84 -16.75
CA TYR A 145 -18.68 2.37 -17.52
C TYR A 145 -18.22 2.84 -18.91
N GLU A 146 -18.52 2.04 -19.94
CA GLU A 146 -18.00 2.21 -21.29
C GLU A 146 -18.51 3.47 -22.00
N ALA A 147 -19.75 3.90 -21.71
CA ALA A 147 -20.42 5.03 -22.37
C ALA A 147 -19.72 6.39 -22.18
N TYR A 148 -18.77 6.49 -21.25
CA TYR A 148 -18.07 7.73 -20.92
C TYR A 148 -16.56 7.67 -21.17
N GLY A 149 -16.02 6.51 -21.54
CA GLY A 149 -14.57 6.31 -21.62
C GLY A 149 -13.87 6.54 -20.27
N ILE A 150 -14.57 6.30 -19.15
CA ILE A 150 -14.12 6.57 -17.78
C ILE A 150 -14.39 5.31 -16.93
N LEU A 151 -13.39 4.80 -16.21
CA LEU A 151 -13.64 3.89 -15.09
C LEU A 151 -14.35 4.68 -13.98
N MET A 152 -15.45 4.17 -13.41
CA MET A 152 -16.17 4.86 -12.34
C MET A 152 -16.13 4.06 -11.03
N GLY A 153 -15.51 4.62 -9.99
CA GLY A 153 -15.53 4.06 -8.66
C GLY A 153 -16.97 4.02 -8.19
N LYS A 154 -17.42 2.89 -7.65
CA LYS A 154 -18.64 2.89 -6.85
C LYS A 154 -18.29 3.60 -5.55
N SER A 155 -18.36 4.93 -5.57
CA SER A 155 -18.11 5.72 -4.37
C SER A 155 -19.23 5.42 -3.38
N LYS A 156 -18.94 4.56 -2.41
CA LYS A 156 -19.33 4.94 -1.06
C LYS A 156 -18.54 6.22 -0.78
N CYS A 157 -19.25 7.29 -0.41
CA CYS A 157 -18.61 8.46 0.18
C CYS A 157 -17.72 7.95 1.31
N VAL A 158 -16.40 7.89 1.09
CA VAL A 158 -15.46 7.44 2.12
C VAL A 158 -15.34 8.57 3.13
N LYS A 159 -15.56 8.24 4.39
CA LYS A 159 -15.36 9.19 5.48
C LYS A 159 -13.87 9.16 5.83
N ASP A 160 -13.23 10.32 5.87
CA ASP A 160 -11.89 10.42 6.43
C ASP A 160 -11.89 10.08 7.92
N LEU A 161 -10.69 10.09 8.51
CA LEU A 161 -10.47 9.93 9.95
C LEU A 161 -11.25 10.93 10.83
N HIS A 162 -11.79 12.00 10.25
CA HIS A 162 -12.58 13.05 10.91
C HIS A 162 -14.08 12.95 10.60
N GLY A 163 -14.52 11.91 9.90
CA GLY A 163 -15.93 11.70 9.54
C GLY A 163 -16.42 12.55 8.37
N LYS A 164 -15.54 13.31 7.71
CA LYS A 164 -15.87 14.12 6.53
C LYS A 164 -15.88 13.23 5.29
N GLY A 165 -16.96 13.29 4.51
CA GLY A 165 -17.07 12.54 3.26
C GLY A 165 -16.15 13.13 2.19
N HIS A 166 -15.37 12.28 1.53
CA HIS A 166 -14.55 12.62 0.38
C HIS A 166 -15.00 11.83 -0.84
N ARG A 167 -14.91 12.49 -2.01
CA ARG A 167 -14.92 11.80 -3.30
C ARG A 167 -13.48 11.47 -3.61
N GLU A 168 -13.17 10.20 -3.64
CA GLU A 168 -11.81 9.78 -3.89
C GLU A 168 -11.61 9.41 -5.35
N GLU A 169 -10.48 9.85 -5.87
CA GLU A 169 -9.94 9.33 -7.09
C GLU A 169 -8.94 8.21 -6.72
N VAL A 170 -9.06 7.01 -7.29
CA VAL A 170 -8.08 5.88 -7.15
C VAL A 170 -6.65 6.29 -7.51
N PHE A 171 -6.52 7.45 -8.13
CA PHE A 171 -5.31 8.25 -8.12
C PHE A 171 -4.52 8.23 -6.80
N GLN A 172 -5.20 8.26 -5.65
CA GLN A 172 -4.56 8.33 -4.36
C GLN A 172 -4.12 6.93 -3.92
N VAL A 173 -2.90 6.57 -4.31
CA VAL A 173 -2.15 5.50 -3.64
C VAL A 173 -1.93 5.95 -2.20
N ASN A 174 -2.81 5.51 -1.30
CA ASN A 174 -2.61 5.60 0.13
C ASN A 174 -1.99 4.27 0.62
N ALA A 175 -1.34 4.29 1.77
CA ALA A 175 -0.56 3.14 2.24
C ALA A 175 -1.44 1.89 2.49
N ASN A 176 -2.63 2.07 3.07
CA ASN A 176 -3.61 0.99 3.23
C ASN A 176 -4.09 0.41 1.89
N SER A 177 -4.41 1.26 0.92
CA SER A 177 -4.91 0.82 -0.39
C SER A 177 -3.85 0.05 -1.15
N LEU A 178 -2.58 0.43 -1.04
CA LEU A 178 -1.46 -0.32 -1.59
C LEU A 178 -1.30 -1.68 -0.93
N GLU A 179 -1.23 -1.72 0.40
CA GLU A 179 -1.13 -2.96 1.16
C GLU A 179 -2.27 -3.93 0.84
N HIS A 180 -3.52 -3.46 0.88
CA HIS A 180 -4.68 -4.29 0.58
C HIS A 180 -4.72 -4.77 -0.87
N GLU A 181 -4.25 -3.97 -1.84
CA GLU A 181 -4.12 -4.43 -3.23
C GLU A 181 -3.29 -5.71 -3.27
N PHE A 182 -2.13 -5.71 -2.61
CA PHE A 182 -1.24 -6.86 -2.51
C PHE A 182 -1.82 -8.00 -1.65
N GLU A 183 -2.38 -7.70 -0.48
CA GLU A 183 -2.84 -8.71 0.47
C GLU A 183 -4.14 -9.42 0.04
N THR A 184 -4.98 -8.73 -0.75
CA THR A 184 -6.35 -9.20 -1.06
C THR A 184 -6.65 -9.33 -2.56
N ILE A 185 -6.33 -8.32 -3.37
CA ILE A 185 -6.77 -8.24 -4.77
C ILE A 185 -5.89 -9.13 -5.64
N ILE A 186 -4.59 -8.86 -5.67
CA ILE A 186 -3.64 -9.59 -6.52
C ILE A 186 -3.01 -10.77 -5.79
N ASN A 187 -3.39 -11.06 -4.55
CA ASN A 187 -2.90 -12.22 -3.81
C ASN A 187 -3.50 -13.53 -4.35
N HIS A 188 -2.89 -14.65 -4.00
CA HIS A 188 -3.40 -15.99 -4.25
C HIS A 188 -4.55 -16.32 -3.30
N LYS A 189 -5.66 -16.85 -3.83
CA LYS A 189 -6.78 -17.36 -3.02
C LYS A 189 -6.54 -18.77 -2.47
N GLY A 190 -5.67 -19.54 -3.13
CA GLY A 190 -5.32 -20.90 -2.72
C GLY A 190 -4.11 -20.89 -1.79
N ALA A 191 -4.04 -21.85 -0.87
CA ALA A 191 -2.86 -22.02 -0.03
C ALA A 191 -1.63 -22.41 -0.87
N TYR A 192 -0.44 -22.07 -0.39
CA TYR A 192 0.81 -22.60 -0.93
C TYR A 192 1.11 -23.95 -0.27
N SER A 193 0.97 -25.04 -1.01
CA SER A 193 1.27 -26.40 -0.55
C SER A 193 1.99 -27.18 -1.64
N ASP A 194 2.83 -28.15 -1.25
CA ASP A 194 3.51 -29.04 -2.20
C ASP A 194 4.31 -28.28 -3.29
N GLY A 195 4.91 -27.14 -2.90
CA GLY A 195 5.75 -26.31 -3.77
C GLY A 195 4.99 -25.42 -4.76
N LYS A 196 3.66 -25.25 -4.61
CA LYS A 196 2.86 -24.39 -5.49
C LYS A 196 1.60 -23.83 -4.83
N TYR A 197 1.07 -22.76 -5.41
CA TYR A 197 -0.25 -22.23 -5.06
C TYR A 197 -1.38 -23.09 -5.64
N GLN A 198 -2.33 -23.47 -4.81
CA GLN A 198 -3.45 -24.33 -5.22
C GLN A 198 -4.40 -23.66 -6.23
N CYS A 199 -4.44 -22.33 -6.31
CA CYS A 199 -5.37 -21.60 -7.19
C CYS A 199 -4.92 -21.50 -8.65
N CYS A 200 -3.62 -21.42 -8.91
CA CYS A 200 -3.08 -21.20 -10.27
C CYS A 200 -1.85 -22.04 -10.60
N GLY A 201 -1.32 -22.81 -9.65
CA GLY A 201 -0.13 -23.63 -9.85
C GLY A 201 1.20 -22.87 -9.82
N GLU A 202 1.19 -21.58 -9.50
CA GLU A 202 2.40 -20.75 -9.35
C GLU A 202 3.34 -21.36 -8.31
N THR A 203 4.61 -21.53 -8.68
CA THR A 203 5.62 -22.20 -7.84
C THR A 203 6.43 -21.20 -7.02
N LYS A 204 6.48 -19.93 -7.43
CA LYS A 204 7.16 -18.88 -6.66
C LYS A 204 6.33 -18.55 -5.41
N LYS A 205 6.88 -18.83 -4.23
CA LYS A 205 6.18 -18.70 -2.94
C LYS A 205 5.78 -17.26 -2.58
N ASN A 206 6.59 -16.26 -2.92
CA ASN A 206 6.31 -14.87 -2.65
C ASN A 206 6.00 -14.19 -3.98
N SER A 207 4.76 -14.33 -4.45
CA SER A 207 4.32 -13.92 -5.78
C SER A 207 2.88 -13.44 -5.77
N VAL A 208 2.49 -12.75 -6.84
CA VAL A 208 1.11 -12.33 -7.07
C VAL A 208 0.40 -13.31 -8.02
N CYS A 209 -0.91 -13.42 -7.88
CA CYS A 209 -1.73 -14.37 -8.62
C CYS A 209 -2.05 -13.83 -10.02
N THR A 210 -1.55 -14.51 -11.05
CA THR A 210 -1.80 -14.15 -12.46
C THR A 210 -3.28 -14.18 -12.84
N HIS A 211 -4.07 -15.07 -12.25
CA HIS A 211 -5.52 -15.13 -12.50
C HIS A 211 -6.28 -13.94 -11.92
N ASN A 212 -5.77 -13.36 -10.82
CA ASN A 212 -6.40 -12.20 -10.19
C ASN A 212 -5.83 -10.87 -10.70
N SER A 213 -4.65 -10.89 -11.33
CA SER A 213 -4.04 -9.70 -11.93
C SER A 213 -4.33 -9.52 -13.41
N ALA A 214 -4.76 -10.59 -14.11
CA ALA A 214 -5.13 -10.53 -15.52
C ALA A 214 -6.30 -9.55 -15.72
N ASP A 215 -6.18 -8.71 -16.75
CA ASP A 215 -7.16 -7.70 -17.20
C ASP A 215 -7.36 -6.45 -16.32
N HIS A 216 -6.83 -6.39 -15.10
CA HIS A 216 -7.08 -5.24 -14.20
C HIS A 216 -6.17 -4.02 -14.46
N TYR A 217 -4.90 -4.25 -14.78
CA TYR A 217 -3.89 -3.18 -14.86
C TYR A 217 -3.71 -2.57 -16.26
N GLY A 218 -4.21 -3.24 -17.30
CA GLY A 218 -4.21 -2.75 -18.69
C GLY A 218 -5.34 -1.79 -19.02
N LEU A 219 -6.24 -1.49 -18.09
CA LEU A 219 -7.47 -0.72 -18.38
C LEU A 219 -7.19 0.69 -18.92
N HIS A 220 -6.10 1.34 -18.49
CA HIS A 220 -5.70 2.65 -18.98
C HIS A 220 -5.34 2.65 -20.49
N GLU A 221 -4.99 1.49 -21.07
CA GLU A 221 -4.76 1.36 -22.52
C GLU A 221 -6.07 1.47 -23.31
N ARG A 222 -7.23 1.18 -22.69
CA ARG A 222 -8.56 1.35 -23.29
C ARG A 222 -9.00 2.82 -23.36
N PHE A 223 -8.35 3.72 -22.62
CA PHE A 223 -8.73 5.13 -22.51
C PHE A 223 -7.59 6.07 -22.97
N PRO A 224 -7.11 5.97 -24.22
CA PRO A 224 -5.97 6.75 -24.70
C PRO A 224 -6.23 8.25 -24.67
N SER A 225 -7.48 8.69 -24.83
CA SER A 225 -7.88 10.10 -24.76
C SER A 225 -7.76 10.71 -23.36
N GLN A 226 -7.67 9.90 -22.30
CA GLN A 226 -7.57 10.36 -20.91
C GLN A 226 -6.14 10.33 -20.37
N ARG A 227 -5.18 9.80 -21.15
CA ARG A 227 -3.80 9.59 -20.70
C ARG A 227 -3.15 10.88 -20.18
N ASP A 228 -3.32 11.99 -20.89
CA ASP A 228 -2.73 13.27 -20.50
C ASP A 228 -3.34 13.83 -19.21
N GLU A 229 -4.63 13.57 -18.95
CA GLU A 229 -5.26 13.94 -17.69
C GLU A 229 -4.74 13.07 -16.53
N MET A 230 -4.68 11.75 -16.73
CA MET A 230 -4.12 10.81 -15.75
C MET A 230 -2.67 11.20 -15.40
N GLN A 231 -1.86 11.54 -16.40
CA GLN A 231 -0.47 11.96 -16.19
C GLN A 231 -0.36 13.28 -15.40
N ARG A 232 -1.15 14.30 -15.74
CA ARG A 232 -1.13 15.58 -14.99
C ARG A 232 -1.54 15.40 -13.53
N LYS A 233 -2.50 14.53 -13.26
CA LYS A 233 -2.90 14.19 -11.89
C LYS A 233 -1.79 13.45 -11.15
N LEU A 234 -1.04 12.61 -11.84
CA LEU A 234 0.14 11.92 -11.29
C LEU A 234 1.19 12.89 -10.83
N GLU A 235 1.52 13.84 -11.70
CA GLU A 235 2.47 14.90 -11.40
C GLU A 235 2.01 15.73 -10.21
N LYS A 236 0.73 16.11 -10.16
CA LYS A 236 0.17 16.84 -9.02
C LYS A 236 0.27 16.04 -7.72
N PHE A 237 -0.07 14.76 -7.73
CA PHE A 237 0.06 13.89 -6.56
C PHE A 237 1.51 13.83 -6.07
N TRP A 238 2.48 13.69 -6.97
CA TRP A 238 3.89 13.65 -6.60
C TRP A 238 4.41 14.98 -6.07
N GLN A 239 3.92 16.11 -6.59
CA GLN A 239 4.23 17.42 -6.04
C GLN A 239 3.72 17.54 -4.60
N GLU A 240 2.49 17.09 -4.32
CA GLU A 240 1.92 17.10 -2.98
C GLU A 240 2.66 16.13 -2.03
N ALA A 241 3.02 14.94 -2.50
CA ALA A 241 3.80 13.95 -1.76
C ALA A 241 5.19 14.51 -1.39
N SER A 242 5.88 15.11 -2.35
CA SER A 242 7.17 15.77 -2.11
C SER A 242 7.04 16.92 -1.12
N ALA A 243 5.99 17.74 -1.21
CA ALA A 243 5.73 18.81 -0.27
C ALA A 243 5.56 18.28 1.17
N ARG A 244 4.85 17.14 1.35
CA ARG A 244 4.68 16.47 2.66
C ARG A 244 5.99 15.96 3.26
N LEU A 245 6.85 15.35 2.45
CA LEU A 245 8.15 14.86 2.90
C LEU A 245 9.09 16.00 3.32
N ASN A 246 8.93 17.17 2.72
CA ASN A 246 9.75 18.36 3.01
C ASN A 246 9.19 19.26 4.13
N GLN A 247 8.09 18.88 4.80
CA GLN A 247 7.53 19.67 5.89
C GLN A 247 8.48 19.72 7.09
N LYS A 248 8.58 20.89 7.73
CA LYS A 248 9.38 21.07 8.96
C LYS A 248 8.82 20.27 10.14
N GLN A 249 7.49 20.15 10.21
CA GLN A 249 6.84 19.36 11.25
C GLN A 249 7.04 17.88 10.97
N LYS A 250 7.69 17.18 11.91
CA LYS A 250 7.85 15.73 11.84
C LYS A 250 6.56 15.05 12.22
N ILE A 251 6.14 14.08 11.41
CA ILE A 251 4.92 13.31 11.62
C ILE A 251 5.28 11.84 11.69
N LYS A 252 4.84 11.19 12.76
CA LYS A 252 4.91 9.74 12.94
C LYS A 252 3.64 9.12 12.33
N TYR A 253 3.81 8.23 11.37
CA TYR A 253 2.73 7.48 10.73
C TYR A 253 2.67 6.08 11.34
N VAL A 254 1.60 5.75 12.06
CA VAL A 254 1.47 4.53 12.87
C VAL A 254 0.42 3.56 12.34
N LYS A 255 0.84 2.43 11.74
CA LYS A 255 -0.08 1.34 11.39
C LYS A 255 -0.62 0.65 12.64
N LYS A 256 -1.94 0.44 12.64
CA LYS A 256 -2.65 -0.24 13.73
C LYS A 256 -3.57 -1.32 13.21
N LYS A 257 -3.82 -2.28 14.08
CA LYS A 257 -4.80 -3.34 13.81
C LYS A 257 -6.19 -2.79 13.52
N ASN A 258 -6.76 -3.19 12.38
CA ASN A 258 -8.12 -2.92 11.95
C ASN A 258 -8.49 -1.42 11.95
N LYS A 259 -7.53 -0.54 11.71
CA LYS A 259 -7.70 0.91 11.76
C LYS A 259 -6.81 1.57 10.73
N ALA A 260 -7.28 2.69 10.18
CA ALA A 260 -6.42 3.58 9.41
C ALA A 260 -5.26 4.08 10.29
N CYS A 261 -4.13 4.31 9.63
CA CYS A 261 -2.90 4.75 10.26
C CYS A 261 -3.10 6.09 10.99
N GLU A 262 -2.50 6.19 12.17
CA GLU A 262 -2.58 7.40 12.99
C GLU A 262 -1.40 8.32 12.66
N LYS A 263 -1.70 9.57 12.28
CA LYS A 263 -0.70 10.64 12.13
C LYS A 263 -0.48 11.33 13.48
N ILE A 264 0.71 11.18 14.06
CA ILE A 264 1.06 11.75 15.37
C ILE A 264 2.18 12.79 15.17
N PRO A 265 1.96 14.08 15.47
CA PRO A 265 3.04 15.06 15.48
C PRO A 265 4.14 14.63 16.46
N VAL A 266 5.38 14.63 16.00
CA VAL A 266 6.53 14.38 16.87
C VAL A 266 6.85 15.68 17.58
N SER A 267 6.52 15.79 18.87
CA SER A 267 6.93 16.92 19.68
C SER A 267 8.46 16.97 19.73
N GLU A 268 9.06 18.09 19.33
CA GLU A 268 10.46 18.35 19.63
C GLU A 268 10.61 18.41 21.16
N ALA A 269 11.50 17.58 21.69
CA ALA A 269 11.86 17.56 23.11
C ALA A 269 13.00 18.54 23.37
#